data_AF-A0A257M2Y5-F1
#
_entry.id   AF-A0A257M2Y5-F1
#
_cell.length_a   1.000
_cell.length_b   1.000
_cell.length_c   1.000
_cell.angle_alpha   90.00
_cell.angle_beta   90.00
_cell.angle_gamma   90.00
#
_symmetry.space_group_name_H-M   'P 1'
#
loop_
_entity.id
_entity.type
_entity.pdbx_description
1 polymer ?
#
loop_
_entity_poly.entity_id
_entity_poly.type
_entity_poly.pdbx_seq_one_letter_code
_entity_poly.pdbx_strand_id
1 'polypeptide(L)'
;PLLPQWRGKRVANLALRGGTLNEHLALLTFASEHQNLDLAIIGVDLADVTNPVTIPSGSGFDDSPLGGGEPFEKNLRYISGISTFEQTLKSLNYRRTGELAAYTPQGQWLRRLDRRPLRTVLQYESFRWADIFTKQRQQSIEVKPKKVEALHAIIALCREKHIRLILCIPPNHAAFLSVFRLKHDPDPGFRVDRDAFSRVIAEEAAAHPAAPPVELWDFNDFHPLNCEALPPIDNPRAPVTYWADGTHALPTLGTIMLSRMMGWPVEDPKGADYGQKLELSSMDARLKTLSDGYERYRIEHPDDFKWVEEHMDKFTRDGSGGSPD
;
A
#
# COMPACT_ATOMS: atom_id res chain seq x y z
N PRO A 1 -7.90 13.23 1.99
CA PRO A 1 -9.12 13.72 2.69
C PRO A 1 -9.46 15.20 2.43
N LEU A 2 -8.49 16.09 2.20
CA LEU A 2 -8.72 17.55 2.06
C LEU A 2 -9.02 18.04 0.63
N LEU A 3 -9.22 17.13 -0.32
CA LEU A 3 -9.41 17.50 -1.72
C LEU A 3 -10.76 18.22 -1.93
N PRO A 4 -10.81 19.38 -2.63
CA PRO A 4 -12.05 20.11 -2.88
C PRO A 4 -13.08 19.29 -3.68
N GLN A 5 -12.62 18.30 -4.44
CA GLN A 5 -13.44 17.34 -5.20
C GLN A 5 -14.40 16.55 -4.30
N TRP A 6 -14.15 16.46 -2.99
CA TRP A 6 -15.08 15.89 -2.02
C TRP A 6 -16.34 16.74 -1.76
N ARG A 7 -16.41 17.98 -2.27
CA ARG A 7 -17.60 18.86 -2.22
C ARG A 7 -18.24 18.97 -0.82
N GLY A 8 -17.42 19.11 0.21
CA GLY A 8 -17.87 19.26 1.60
C GLY A 8 -18.25 17.96 2.32
N LYS A 9 -18.03 16.78 1.72
CA LYS A 9 -18.15 15.51 2.44
C LYS A 9 -17.14 15.43 3.60
N ARG A 10 -17.55 14.76 4.68
CA ARG A 10 -16.66 14.43 5.80
C ARG A 10 -15.81 13.23 5.40
N VAL A 11 -14.50 13.40 5.31
CA VAL A 11 -13.57 12.36 4.86
C VAL A 11 -12.45 12.20 5.88
N ALA A 12 -12.23 10.97 6.33
CA ALA A 12 -11.12 10.60 7.19
C ALA A 12 -10.12 9.73 6.42
N ASN A 13 -8.83 9.90 6.73
CA ASN A 13 -7.79 8.97 6.29
C ASN A 13 -7.48 8.04 7.47
N LEU A 14 -7.71 6.74 7.28
CA LEU A 14 -7.46 5.70 8.28
C LEU A 14 -6.32 4.76 7.86
N ALA A 15 -5.37 5.27 7.07
CA ALA A 15 -4.21 4.49 6.65
C ALA A 15 -3.42 3.96 7.86
N LEU A 16 -3.11 2.66 7.82
CA LEU A 16 -2.32 1.97 8.82
C LEU A 16 -0.92 1.68 8.30
N ARG A 17 0.03 1.51 9.23
CA ARG A 17 1.37 1.09 8.88
C ARG A 17 1.36 -0.42 8.59
N GLY A 18 1.49 -0.78 7.32
CA GLY A 18 1.43 -2.19 6.89
C GLY A 18 0.07 -2.83 7.18
N GLY A 19 -0.99 -2.06 6.91
CA GLY A 19 -2.37 -2.46 7.18
C GLY A 19 -2.71 -3.78 6.50
N THR A 20 -3.24 -4.74 7.25
CA THR A 20 -3.70 -6.01 6.68
C THR A 20 -5.21 -6.02 6.47
N LEU A 21 -5.71 -6.97 5.67
CA LEU A 21 -7.15 -7.19 5.50
C LEU A 21 -7.91 -7.33 6.83
N ASN A 22 -7.30 -7.92 7.86
CA ASN A 22 -7.95 -8.04 9.18
C ASN A 22 -8.00 -6.71 9.92
N GLU A 23 -6.94 -5.91 9.85
CA GLU A 23 -6.92 -4.57 10.45
C GLU A 23 -7.89 -3.63 9.72
N HIS A 24 -8.00 -3.76 8.38
CA HIS A 24 -9.00 -3.07 7.58
C HIS A 24 -10.42 -3.46 7.93
N LEU A 25 -10.70 -4.76 8.10
CA LEU A 25 -12.01 -5.24 8.55
C LEU A 25 -12.37 -4.64 9.91
N ALA A 26 -11.47 -4.71 10.89
CA ALA A 26 -11.74 -4.17 12.22
C ALA A 26 -11.99 -2.66 12.21
N LEU A 27 -11.20 -1.89 11.45
CA LEU A 27 -11.41 -0.46 11.27
C LEU A 27 -12.75 -0.14 10.61
N LEU A 28 -13.08 -0.87 9.53
CA LEU A 28 -14.31 -0.66 8.78
C LEU A 28 -15.53 -0.99 9.65
N THR A 29 -15.50 -2.10 10.39
CA THR A 29 -16.53 -2.46 11.36
C THR A 29 -16.74 -1.34 12.36
N PHE A 30 -15.67 -0.93 13.05
CA PHE A 30 -15.75 0.13 14.05
C PHE A 30 -16.30 1.43 13.45
N ALA A 31 -15.80 1.85 12.28
CA ALA A 31 -16.25 3.07 11.62
C ALA A 31 -17.73 2.98 11.20
N SER A 32 -18.18 1.82 10.70
CA SER A 32 -19.57 1.60 10.28
C SER A 32 -20.57 1.52 11.44
N GLU A 33 -20.11 1.14 12.63
CA GLU A 33 -20.93 1.11 13.84
C GLU A 33 -21.12 2.50 14.45
N HIS A 34 -20.14 3.40 14.27
CA HIS A 34 -20.13 4.72 14.90
C HIS A 34 -20.48 5.85 13.93
N GLN A 35 -20.43 5.62 12.62
CA GLN A 35 -20.70 6.61 11.58
C GLN A 35 -21.47 5.99 10.42
N ASN A 36 -22.30 6.79 9.76
CA ASN A 36 -22.93 6.41 8.50
C ASN A 36 -21.95 6.64 7.35
N LEU A 37 -21.26 5.58 6.94
CA LEU A 37 -20.32 5.61 5.82
C LEU A 37 -21.09 5.46 4.50
N ASP A 38 -20.73 6.26 3.50
CA ASP A 38 -21.24 6.15 2.13
C ASP A 38 -20.23 5.50 1.18
N LEU A 39 -18.94 5.59 1.51
CA LEU A 39 -17.82 5.12 0.69
C LEU A 39 -16.69 4.59 1.58
N ALA A 40 -16.14 3.44 1.21
CA ALA A 40 -14.87 2.93 1.70
C ALA A 40 -13.91 2.72 0.51
N ILE A 41 -12.71 3.28 0.63
CA ILE A 41 -11.59 3.03 -0.28
C ILE A 41 -10.50 2.31 0.52
N ILE A 42 -10.20 1.07 0.14
CA ILE A 42 -9.26 0.21 0.87
C ILE A 42 -8.11 -0.17 -0.07
N GLY A 43 -6.89 0.14 0.36
CA GLY A 43 -5.68 -0.37 -0.29
C GLY A 43 -5.48 -1.85 0.06
N VAL A 44 -5.23 -2.69 -0.93
CA VAL A 44 -4.84 -4.10 -0.76
C VAL A 44 -3.47 -4.29 -1.40
N ASP A 45 -2.47 -4.57 -0.58
CA ASP A 45 -1.09 -4.63 -1.04
C ASP A 45 -0.84 -5.89 -1.88
N LEU A 46 0.20 -5.84 -2.71
CA LEU A 46 0.70 -7.04 -3.34
C LEU A 46 1.08 -8.07 -2.28
N ALA A 47 0.69 -9.32 -2.52
CA ALA A 47 0.90 -10.43 -1.59
C ALA A 47 0.13 -10.35 -0.27
N ASP A 48 -0.88 -9.47 -0.16
CA ASP A 48 -1.73 -9.41 1.03
C ASP A 48 -2.42 -10.73 1.35
N VAL A 49 -2.81 -11.53 0.35
CA VAL A 49 -3.48 -12.82 0.58
C VAL A 49 -2.51 -14.00 0.58
N THR A 50 -1.28 -13.83 0.10
CA THR A 50 -0.26 -14.90 0.07
C THR A 50 0.75 -14.81 1.22
N ASN A 51 0.96 -13.62 1.80
CA ASN A 51 1.86 -13.43 2.94
C ASN A 51 1.32 -14.18 4.17
N PRO A 52 2.14 -15.01 4.87
CA PRO A 52 1.69 -15.75 6.05
C PRO A 52 1.37 -14.86 7.27
N VAL A 53 1.83 -13.61 7.29
CA VAL A 53 1.59 -12.67 8.40
C VAL A 53 0.17 -12.09 8.31
N THR A 54 -0.65 -12.42 9.30
CA THR A 54 -2.05 -11.95 9.43
C THR A 54 -2.15 -10.58 10.08
N ILE A 55 -1.35 -10.33 11.11
CA ILE A 55 -1.17 -9.05 11.81
C ILE A 55 0.34 -8.93 12.07
N PRO A 56 1.02 -7.87 11.60
CA PRO A 56 2.45 -7.70 11.84
C PRO A 56 2.74 -7.54 13.33
N SER A 57 3.72 -8.27 13.86
CA SER A 57 4.17 -8.07 15.23
C SER A 57 4.67 -6.64 15.44
N GLY A 58 4.20 -5.98 16.49
CA GLY A 58 4.55 -4.58 16.77
C GLY A 58 3.87 -3.54 15.87
N SER A 59 2.80 -3.90 15.14
CA SER A 59 1.92 -2.92 14.47
C SER A 59 1.17 -2.03 15.47
N GLY A 60 1.09 -2.46 16.73
CA GLY A 60 0.30 -1.82 17.79
C GLY A 60 -1.20 -2.06 17.66
N PHE A 61 -1.64 -2.87 16.68
CA PHE A 61 -3.04 -3.18 16.48
C PHE A 61 -3.62 -4.05 17.59
N ASP A 62 -2.92 -5.11 18.02
CA ASP A 62 -3.37 -5.97 19.11
C ASP A 62 -3.55 -5.21 20.43
N ASP A 63 -2.68 -4.21 20.65
CA ASP A 63 -2.70 -3.31 21.81
C ASP A 63 -3.78 -2.21 21.70
N SER A 64 -4.40 -2.06 20.53
CA SER A 64 -5.42 -1.05 20.29
C SER A 64 -6.83 -1.51 20.71
N PRO A 65 -7.78 -0.58 20.87
CA PRO A 65 -9.20 -0.91 21.10
C PRO A 65 -9.84 -1.72 19.97
N LEU A 66 -9.19 -1.77 18.80
CA LEU A 66 -9.65 -2.51 17.61
C LEU A 66 -9.07 -3.92 17.53
N GLY A 67 -8.05 -4.25 18.32
CA GLY A 67 -7.40 -5.56 18.34
C GLY A 67 -8.12 -6.59 19.22
N GLY A 68 -7.70 -7.85 19.14
CA GLY A 68 -8.29 -8.96 19.91
C GLY A 68 -7.82 -9.16 21.36
N GLY A 69 -6.86 -8.35 21.84
CA GLY A 69 -6.32 -8.45 23.21
C GLY A 69 -7.32 -8.20 24.36
N GLU A 70 -6.90 -8.51 25.60
CA GLU A 70 -7.75 -8.57 26.80
C GLU A 70 -8.41 -7.19 27.12
N PRO A 71 -9.75 -7.13 27.28
CA PRO A 71 -10.48 -5.87 27.41
C PRO A 71 -10.13 -5.05 28.66
N PHE A 72 -9.82 -5.68 29.79
CA PHE A 72 -9.52 -4.97 31.03
C PHE A 72 -8.17 -4.24 30.96
N GLU A 73 -7.11 -4.89 30.49
CA GLU A 73 -5.79 -4.27 30.33
C GLU A 73 -5.83 -3.08 29.37
N LYS A 74 -6.58 -3.22 28.27
CA LYS A 74 -6.82 -2.12 27.31
C LYS A 74 -7.53 -0.95 27.96
N ASN A 75 -8.68 -1.20 28.58
CA ASN A 75 -9.46 -0.16 29.23
C ASN A 75 -8.66 0.54 30.34
N LEU A 76 -7.85 -0.22 31.10
CA LEU A 76 -7.01 0.35 32.14
C LEU A 76 -5.93 1.28 31.57
N ARG A 77 -5.25 0.91 30.47
CA ARG A 77 -4.26 1.78 29.79
C ARG A 77 -4.87 3.10 29.29
N TYR A 78 -6.09 3.07 28.79
CA TYR A 78 -6.78 4.27 28.30
C TYR A 78 -7.36 5.13 29.44
N ILE A 79 -7.98 4.52 30.45
CA ILE A 79 -8.57 5.22 31.61
C ILE A 79 -7.50 5.84 32.50
N SER A 80 -6.39 5.12 32.74
CA SER A 80 -5.27 5.64 33.54
C SER A 80 -4.50 6.77 32.83
N GLY A 81 -4.81 7.03 31.56
CA GLY A 81 -4.15 8.08 30.78
C GLY A 81 -2.67 7.80 30.53
N ILE A 82 -2.17 6.58 30.78
CA ILE A 82 -0.76 6.21 30.57
C ILE A 82 -0.38 6.47 29.11
N SER A 83 -1.21 6.04 28.16
CA SER A 83 -0.99 6.30 26.73
C SER A 83 -0.97 7.80 26.42
N THR A 84 -1.86 8.59 27.04
CA THR A 84 -1.91 10.05 26.86
C THR A 84 -0.67 10.73 27.43
N PHE A 85 -0.20 10.27 28.59
CA PHE A 85 1.01 10.77 29.24
C PHE A 85 2.27 10.43 28.45
N GLU A 86 2.42 9.19 27.98
CA GLU A 86 3.52 8.77 27.10
C GLU A 86 3.54 9.57 25.79
N GLN A 87 2.37 9.77 25.16
CA GLN A 87 2.26 10.57 23.94
C GLN A 87 2.55 12.06 24.20
N THR A 88 2.20 12.58 25.39
CA THR A 88 2.55 13.94 25.80
C THR A 88 4.06 14.10 25.96
N LEU A 89 4.72 13.16 26.65
CA LEU A 89 6.19 13.16 26.79
C LEU A 89 6.90 13.05 25.44
N LYS A 90 6.43 12.15 24.56
CA LYS A 90 6.96 12.03 23.18
C LYS A 90 6.78 13.33 22.40
N SER A 91 5.60 13.97 22.48
CA SER A 91 5.32 15.23 21.80
C SER A 91 6.18 16.39 22.31
N LEU A 92 6.44 16.46 23.62
CA LEU A 92 7.36 17.43 24.21
C LEU A 92 8.81 17.18 23.78
N ASN A 93 9.22 15.91 23.72
CA ASN A 93 10.53 15.53 23.21
C ASN A 93 10.69 15.92 21.74
N TYR A 94 9.71 15.64 20.88
CA TYR A 94 9.73 16.06 19.47
C TYR A 94 9.86 17.58 19.31
N ARG A 95 9.11 18.36 20.10
CA ARG A 95 9.26 19.82 20.12
C ARG A 95 10.65 20.26 20.58
N ARG A 96 11.25 19.59 21.57
CA ARG A 96 12.58 19.89 22.09
C ARG A 96 13.69 19.56 21.09
N THR A 97 13.58 18.44 20.38
CA THR A 97 14.58 17.97 19.41
C THR A 97 14.38 18.56 18.01
N GLY A 98 13.25 19.24 17.76
CA GLY A 98 12.87 19.72 16.44
C GLY A 98 12.46 18.59 15.48
N GLU A 99 12.17 17.41 16.01
CA GLU A 99 11.64 16.29 15.24
C GLU A 99 10.16 16.52 14.89
N LEU A 100 9.76 16.10 13.69
CA LEU A 100 8.37 16.15 13.27
C LEU A 100 7.53 15.13 14.05
N ALA A 101 6.28 15.47 14.35
CA ALA A 101 5.31 14.50 14.85
C ALA A 101 5.22 13.31 13.90
N ALA A 102 4.99 12.11 14.43
CA ALA A 102 4.94 10.90 13.62
C ALA A 102 3.85 10.95 12.53
N TYR A 103 2.76 11.67 12.75
CA TYR A 103 1.63 11.80 11.82
C TYR A 103 1.26 13.27 11.62
N THR A 104 0.77 13.60 10.41
CA THR A 104 0.03 14.84 10.16
C THR A 104 -1.30 14.84 10.92
N PRO A 105 -1.92 16.01 11.13
CA PRO A 105 -3.30 16.07 11.62
C PRO A 105 -4.31 15.31 10.74
N GLN A 106 -3.94 14.99 9.50
CA GLN A 106 -4.74 14.24 8.53
C GLN A 106 -4.40 12.74 8.51
N GLY A 107 -3.66 12.23 9.50
CA GLY A 107 -3.34 10.80 9.65
C GLY A 107 -2.25 10.28 8.71
N GLN A 108 -1.65 11.13 7.88
CA GLN A 108 -0.49 10.73 7.05
C GLN A 108 0.76 10.59 7.92
N TRP A 109 1.42 9.44 7.85
CA TRP A 109 2.68 9.20 8.57
C TRP A 109 3.82 10.05 7.98
N LEU A 110 4.42 10.91 8.81
CA LEU A 110 5.45 11.90 8.43
C LEU A 110 6.88 11.39 8.57
N ARG A 111 7.12 10.34 9.36
CA ARG A 111 8.47 9.85 9.65
C ARG A 111 9.23 9.37 8.39
N ARG A 112 8.54 9.13 7.28
CA ARG A 112 9.10 8.76 5.97
C ARG A 112 9.11 9.88 4.91
N LEU A 113 8.81 11.14 5.27
CA LEU A 113 9.35 12.28 4.50
C LEU A 113 10.84 12.41 4.83
N ASP A 114 11.55 11.35 4.47
CA ASP A 114 12.91 11.11 4.83
C ASP A 114 13.78 12.21 4.25
N ARG A 115 14.66 12.78 5.08
CA ARG A 115 15.69 13.68 4.57
C ARG A 115 16.74 12.93 3.77
N ARG A 116 16.72 11.60 3.70
CA ARG A 116 17.63 10.81 2.85
C ARG A 116 17.20 10.91 1.38
N PRO A 117 18.18 10.93 0.45
CA PRO A 117 17.91 10.79 -0.98
C PRO A 117 17.03 9.57 -1.33
N LEU A 118 16.17 9.70 -2.34
CA LEU A 118 15.28 8.63 -2.79
C LEU A 118 16.01 7.30 -3.06
N ARG A 119 17.14 7.37 -3.78
CA ARG A 119 17.99 6.19 -4.06
C ARG A 119 18.48 5.50 -2.78
N THR A 120 18.80 6.27 -1.73
CA THR A 120 19.23 5.72 -0.44
C THR A 120 18.08 4.97 0.23
N VAL A 121 16.87 5.53 0.24
CA VAL A 121 15.69 4.86 0.83
C VAL A 121 15.35 3.59 0.06
N LEU A 122 15.36 3.66 -1.28
CA LEU A 122 15.17 2.49 -2.16
C LEU A 122 16.18 1.38 -1.84
N GLN A 123 17.47 1.69 -1.79
CA GLN A 123 18.53 0.72 -1.58
C GLN A 123 18.42 0.04 -0.21
N TYR A 124 18.33 0.81 0.87
CA TYR A 124 18.48 0.27 2.23
C TYR A 124 17.18 -0.25 2.82
N GLU A 125 16.03 0.22 2.33
CA GLU A 125 14.73 -0.20 2.82
C GLU A 125 13.97 -0.99 1.76
N SER A 126 13.54 -0.34 0.68
CA SER A 126 12.61 -0.96 -0.27
C SER A 126 13.19 -2.23 -0.91
N PHE A 127 14.43 -2.17 -1.40
CA PHE A 127 15.09 -3.30 -2.06
C PHE A 127 15.42 -4.44 -1.10
N ARG A 128 15.84 -4.12 0.14
CA ARG A 128 16.04 -5.12 1.18
C ARG A 128 14.74 -5.84 1.51
N TRP A 129 13.64 -5.10 1.64
CA TRP A 129 12.32 -5.68 1.86
C TRP A 129 11.89 -6.56 0.67
N ALA A 130 12.06 -6.10 -0.57
CA ALA A 130 11.77 -6.89 -1.76
C ALA A 130 12.60 -8.19 -1.82
N ASP A 131 13.90 -8.15 -1.52
CA ASP A 131 14.76 -9.36 -1.52
C ASP A 131 14.33 -10.37 -0.47
N ILE A 132 14.05 -9.92 0.77
CA ILE A 132 13.50 -10.78 1.83
C ILE A 132 12.17 -11.39 1.36
N PHE A 133 11.34 -10.58 0.73
CA PHE A 133 10.02 -10.99 0.30
C PHE A 133 10.05 -11.99 -0.85
N THR A 134 10.89 -11.77 -1.86
CA THR A 134 11.13 -12.73 -2.94
C THR A 134 11.62 -14.06 -2.41
N LYS A 135 12.57 -14.07 -1.45
CA LYS A 135 13.05 -15.31 -0.82
C LYS A 135 11.94 -16.09 -0.12
N GLN A 136 11.04 -15.39 0.57
CA GLN A 136 9.87 -16.02 1.20
C GLN A 136 8.91 -16.60 0.14
N ARG A 137 8.64 -15.85 -0.92
CA ARG A 137 7.76 -16.26 -2.01
C ARG A 137 8.31 -17.43 -2.83
N GLN A 138 9.64 -17.52 -2.97
CA GLN A 138 10.30 -18.70 -3.56
C GLN A 138 10.06 -19.98 -2.76
N GLN A 139 9.74 -19.89 -1.46
CA GLN A 139 9.37 -21.05 -0.65
C GLN A 139 7.89 -21.43 -0.85
N SER A 140 6.98 -20.44 -0.89
CA SER A 140 5.55 -20.67 -1.08
C SER A 140 4.81 -19.39 -1.47
N ILE A 141 3.86 -19.52 -2.41
CA ILE A 141 2.92 -18.45 -2.84
C ILE A 141 1.48 -18.96 -2.70
N GLU A 142 1.17 -19.56 -1.56
CA GLU A 142 -0.17 -20.07 -1.30
C GLU A 142 -1.09 -18.99 -0.76
N VAL A 143 -2.28 -18.87 -1.37
CA VAL A 143 -3.37 -18.05 -0.84
C VAL A 143 -3.75 -18.56 0.55
N LYS A 144 -3.84 -17.64 1.52
CA LYS A 144 -4.16 -17.93 2.91
C LYS A 144 -5.69 -17.81 3.12
N PRO A 145 -6.39 -18.91 3.45
CA PRO A 145 -7.86 -18.91 3.54
C PRO A 145 -8.41 -17.84 4.49
N LYS A 146 -7.80 -17.65 5.66
CA LYS A 146 -8.24 -16.62 6.63
C LYS A 146 -8.18 -15.19 6.08
N LYS A 147 -7.26 -14.91 5.16
CA LYS A 147 -7.13 -13.58 4.55
C LYS A 147 -8.21 -13.39 3.47
N VAL A 148 -8.55 -14.44 2.74
CA VAL A 148 -9.70 -14.47 1.83
C VAL A 148 -11.02 -14.32 2.59
N GLU A 149 -11.18 -15.01 3.73
CA GLU A 149 -12.33 -14.85 4.63
C GLU A 149 -12.49 -13.40 5.11
N ALA A 150 -11.40 -12.73 5.49
CA ALA A 150 -11.43 -11.32 5.85
C ALA A 150 -11.89 -10.43 4.69
N LEU A 151 -11.48 -10.73 3.45
CA LEU A 151 -11.94 -10.02 2.26
C LEU A 151 -13.45 -10.21 2.01
N HIS A 152 -13.96 -11.45 2.10
CA HIS A 152 -15.41 -11.71 2.05
C HIS A 152 -16.15 -10.92 3.13
N ALA A 153 -15.63 -10.89 4.35
CA ALA A 153 -16.25 -10.15 5.45
C ALA A 153 -16.28 -8.63 5.21
N ILE A 154 -15.22 -8.04 4.64
CA ILE A 154 -15.20 -6.62 4.24
C ILE A 154 -16.30 -6.33 3.21
N ILE A 155 -16.42 -7.18 2.17
CA ILE A 155 -17.41 -7.01 1.11
C ILE A 155 -18.83 -7.17 1.67
N ALA A 156 -19.06 -8.22 2.47
CA ALA A 156 -20.35 -8.50 3.08
C ALA A 156 -20.80 -7.35 4.00
N LEU A 157 -19.89 -6.81 4.83
CA LEU A 157 -20.17 -5.65 5.68
C LEU A 157 -20.56 -4.42 4.86
N CYS A 158 -19.79 -4.11 3.81
CA CYS A 158 -20.12 -2.98 2.93
C CYS A 158 -21.48 -3.16 2.27
N ARG A 159 -21.79 -4.37 1.79
CA ARG A 159 -23.08 -4.70 1.20
C ARG A 159 -24.23 -4.53 2.19
N GLU A 160 -24.10 -5.08 3.40
CA GLU A 160 -25.12 -4.97 4.46
C GLU A 160 -25.39 -3.53 4.85
N LYS A 161 -24.34 -2.72 4.95
CA LYS A 161 -24.43 -1.30 5.34
C LYS A 161 -24.66 -0.34 4.18
N HIS A 162 -24.83 -0.85 2.95
CA HIS A 162 -24.96 -0.06 1.72
C HIS A 162 -23.81 0.93 1.49
N ILE A 163 -22.59 0.55 1.87
CA ILE A 163 -21.36 1.32 1.65
C ILE A 163 -20.82 0.98 0.26
N ARG A 164 -20.55 1.99 -0.58
CA ARG A 164 -19.82 1.76 -1.83
C ARG A 164 -18.39 1.34 -1.49
N LEU A 165 -17.94 0.20 -1.99
CA LEU A 165 -16.59 -0.31 -1.77
C LEU A 165 -15.74 -0.20 -3.03
N ILE A 166 -14.58 0.45 -2.88
CA ILE A 166 -13.52 0.48 -3.89
C ILE A 166 -12.27 -0.14 -3.25
N LEU A 167 -11.82 -1.26 -3.79
CA LEU A 167 -10.53 -1.84 -3.49
C LEU A 167 -9.50 -1.31 -4.49
N CYS A 168 -8.28 -1.03 -4.03
CA CYS A 168 -7.20 -0.67 -4.93
C CYS A 168 -5.87 -1.34 -4.57
N ILE A 169 -5.17 -1.86 -5.56
CA ILE A 169 -3.78 -2.28 -5.42
C ILE A 169 -2.93 -1.02 -5.58
N PRO A 170 -2.27 -0.53 -4.51
CA PRO A 170 -1.51 0.71 -4.57
C PRO A 170 -0.27 0.55 -5.46
N PRO A 171 0.20 1.65 -6.05
CA PRO A 171 1.35 1.60 -6.94
C PRO A 171 2.64 1.38 -6.16
N ASN A 172 3.63 0.81 -6.83
CA ASN A 172 5.02 0.92 -6.40
C ASN A 172 5.85 1.49 -7.53
N HIS A 173 7.00 2.07 -7.18
CA HIS A 173 7.93 2.59 -8.17
C HIS A 173 8.49 1.44 -9.02
N ALA A 174 8.66 1.65 -10.32
CA ALA A 174 9.15 0.64 -11.26
C ALA A 174 10.50 0.03 -10.81
N ALA A 175 11.44 0.85 -10.33
CA ALA A 175 12.69 0.40 -9.72
C ALA A 175 12.50 -0.66 -8.60
N PHE A 176 11.49 -0.51 -7.74
CA PHE A 176 11.17 -1.51 -6.71
C PHE A 176 10.56 -2.77 -7.33
N LEU A 177 9.62 -2.61 -8.27
CA LEU A 177 8.99 -3.75 -8.96
C LEU A 177 10.00 -4.58 -9.76
N SER A 178 11.03 -3.94 -10.32
CA SER A 178 12.10 -4.62 -11.06
C SER A 178 12.87 -5.63 -10.20
N VAL A 179 12.94 -5.43 -8.87
CA VAL A 179 13.63 -6.35 -7.96
C VAL A 179 13.03 -7.75 -8.05
N PHE A 180 11.70 -7.90 -8.09
CA PHE A 180 11.07 -9.22 -8.14
C PHE A 180 11.47 -10.02 -9.38
N ARG A 181 11.62 -9.36 -10.55
CA ARG A 181 12.07 -10.02 -11.77
C ARG A 181 13.56 -10.34 -11.72
N LEU A 182 14.39 -9.41 -11.27
CA LEU A 182 15.84 -9.59 -11.13
C LEU A 182 16.22 -10.68 -10.13
N LYS A 183 15.40 -10.87 -9.09
CA LYS A 183 15.57 -11.90 -8.07
C LYS A 183 14.85 -13.22 -8.39
N HIS A 184 14.31 -13.35 -9.59
CA HIS A 184 13.60 -14.55 -10.05
C HIS A 184 12.46 -14.95 -9.08
N ASP A 185 11.62 -13.99 -8.69
CA ASP A 185 10.35 -14.30 -8.01
C ASP A 185 9.54 -15.28 -8.88
N PRO A 186 8.87 -16.29 -8.29
CA PRO A 186 8.10 -17.26 -9.07
C PRO A 186 6.88 -16.64 -9.76
N ASP A 187 6.39 -15.52 -9.24
CA ASP A 187 5.22 -14.81 -9.75
C ASP A 187 5.47 -13.29 -9.66
N PRO A 188 6.38 -12.73 -10.49
CA PRO A 188 6.78 -11.33 -10.39
C PRO A 188 5.69 -10.36 -10.88
N GLY A 189 4.64 -10.88 -11.52
CA GLY A 189 3.43 -10.14 -11.87
C GLY A 189 2.35 -10.22 -10.79
N PHE A 190 2.60 -10.92 -9.68
CA PHE A 190 1.66 -11.14 -8.58
C PHE A 190 0.27 -11.58 -9.08
N ARG A 191 0.25 -12.53 -10.02
CA ARG A 191 -0.97 -13.13 -10.55
C ARG A 191 -1.81 -13.74 -9.44
N VAL A 192 -1.18 -14.44 -8.49
CA VAL A 192 -1.91 -15.20 -7.46
C VAL A 192 -2.82 -14.29 -6.63
N ASP A 193 -2.31 -13.14 -6.18
CA ASP A 193 -3.08 -12.17 -5.40
C ASP A 193 -4.18 -11.50 -6.24
N ARG A 194 -3.85 -11.07 -7.46
CA ARG A 194 -4.82 -10.45 -8.38
C ARG A 194 -5.97 -11.41 -8.73
N ASP A 195 -5.65 -12.67 -9.02
CA ASP A 195 -6.63 -13.73 -9.29
C ASP A 195 -7.51 -13.98 -8.06
N ALA A 196 -6.94 -14.01 -6.86
CA ALA A 196 -7.70 -14.20 -5.63
C ALA A 196 -8.67 -13.03 -5.37
N PHE A 197 -8.22 -11.78 -5.51
CA PHE A 197 -9.06 -10.60 -5.34
C PHE A 197 -10.20 -10.56 -6.37
N SER A 198 -9.88 -10.69 -7.66
CA SER A 198 -10.89 -10.65 -8.72
C SER A 198 -11.89 -11.80 -8.63
N ARG A 199 -11.45 -12.99 -8.20
CA ARG A 199 -12.33 -14.15 -8.00
C ARG A 199 -13.34 -13.90 -6.88
N VAL A 200 -12.87 -13.47 -5.70
CA VAL A 200 -13.75 -13.17 -4.56
C VAL A 200 -14.81 -12.12 -4.94
N ILE A 201 -14.40 -11.06 -5.65
CA ILE A 201 -15.32 -10.03 -6.13
C ILE A 201 -16.35 -10.60 -7.12
N ALA A 202 -15.92 -11.44 -8.07
CA ALA A 202 -16.81 -12.05 -9.05
C ALA A 202 -17.81 -13.02 -8.39
N GLU A 203 -17.37 -13.80 -7.41
CA GLU A 203 -18.22 -14.70 -6.62
C GLU A 203 -19.27 -13.93 -5.82
N GLU A 204 -18.87 -12.86 -5.12
CA GLU A 204 -19.79 -11.98 -4.38
C GLU A 204 -20.81 -11.30 -5.31
N ALA A 205 -20.38 -10.81 -6.48
CA ALA A 205 -21.26 -10.22 -7.47
C ALA A 205 -22.28 -11.22 -8.03
N ALA A 206 -21.86 -12.47 -8.27
CA ALA A 206 -22.74 -13.54 -8.74
C ALA A 206 -23.74 -13.99 -7.66
N ALA A 207 -23.31 -14.06 -6.40
CA ALA A 207 -24.16 -14.42 -5.27
C ALA A 207 -25.17 -13.30 -4.90
N HIS A 208 -24.83 -12.05 -5.18
CA HIS A 208 -25.61 -10.88 -4.81
C HIS A 208 -25.80 -9.89 -5.98
N PRO A 209 -26.51 -10.28 -7.07
CA PRO A 209 -26.59 -9.48 -8.29
C PRO A 209 -27.34 -8.14 -8.13
N ALA A 210 -28.10 -7.96 -7.05
CA ALA A 210 -28.79 -6.71 -6.71
C ALA A 210 -27.94 -5.76 -5.83
N ALA A 211 -26.78 -6.22 -5.33
CA ALA A 211 -25.90 -5.38 -4.54
C ALA A 211 -25.11 -4.40 -5.42
N PRO A 212 -24.70 -3.24 -4.89
CA PRO A 212 -23.75 -2.37 -5.58
C PRO A 212 -22.47 -3.13 -5.93
N PRO A 213 -21.89 -2.95 -7.13
CA PRO A 213 -20.67 -3.64 -7.52
C PRO A 213 -19.48 -3.17 -6.67
N VAL A 214 -18.62 -4.10 -6.31
CA VAL A 214 -17.31 -3.81 -5.72
C VAL A 214 -16.33 -3.53 -6.87
N GLU A 215 -15.63 -2.41 -6.80
CA GLU A 215 -14.61 -2.07 -7.79
C GLU A 215 -13.23 -2.54 -7.30
N LEU A 216 -12.42 -3.12 -8.20
CA LEU A 216 -11.00 -3.37 -7.96
C LEU A 216 -10.18 -2.58 -8.98
N TRP A 217 -9.37 -1.66 -8.48
CA TRP A 217 -8.42 -0.90 -9.29
C TRP A 217 -7.00 -1.39 -9.06
N ASP A 218 -6.23 -1.50 -10.13
CA ASP A 218 -4.81 -1.84 -10.08
C ASP A 218 -3.99 -0.68 -10.62
N PHE A 219 -3.25 -0.03 -9.71
CA PHE A 219 -2.31 1.04 -10.03
C PHE A 219 -0.87 0.53 -10.03
N ASN A 220 -0.66 -0.75 -9.72
CA ASN A 220 0.66 -1.34 -9.58
C ASN A 220 1.15 -1.90 -10.92
N ASP A 221 1.87 -1.06 -11.66
CA ASP A 221 2.43 -1.38 -12.97
C ASP A 221 3.63 -0.48 -13.33
N PHE A 222 4.04 -0.58 -14.59
CA PHE A 222 5.08 0.23 -15.22
C PHE A 222 4.48 1.35 -16.09
N HIS A 223 3.39 1.97 -15.64
CA HIS A 223 2.89 3.20 -16.23
C HIS A 223 3.92 4.34 -16.08
N PRO A 224 4.03 5.32 -17.00
CA PRO A 224 5.03 6.39 -16.92
C PRO A 224 5.11 7.14 -15.58
N LEU A 225 3.99 7.25 -14.85
CA LEU A 225 3.98 7.86 -13.50
C LEU A 225 4.68 6.99 -12.44
N ASN A 226 4.68 5.67 -12.60
CA ASN A 226 5.39 4.72 -11.76
C ASN A 226 6.86 4.55 -12.19
N CYS A 227 7.19 4.99 -13.40
CA CYS A 227 8.53 5.02 -13.99
C CYS A 227 9.16 6.42 -13.91
N GLU A 228 8.80 7.26 -12.92
CA GLU A 228 9.46 8.55 -12.75
C GLU A 228 10.98 8.33 -12.62
N ALA A 229 11.77 9.13 -13.35
CA ALA A 229 13.23 8.99 -13.28
C ALA A 229 13.72 9.24 -11.86
N LEU A 230 14.61 8.39 -11.35
CA LEU A 230 15.20 8.58 -10.04
C LEU A 230 16.15 9.79 -10.06
N PRO A 231 16.27 10.56 -8.96
CA PRO A 231 17.20 11.67 -8.85
C PRO A 231 18.62 11.29 -9.34
N PRO A 232 19.28 12.12 -10.15
CA PRO A 232 20.65 11.87 -10.61
C PRO A 232 21.63 11.62 -9.46
N ILE A 233 22.69 10.85 -9.69
CA ILE A 233 23.69 10.52 -8.65
C ILE A 233 24.42 11.78 -8.15
N ASP A 234 24.68 12.72 -9.05
CA ASP A 234 25.33 14.02 -8.77
C ASP A 234 24.37 15.05 -8.15
N ASN A 235 23.05 14.83 -8.24
CA ASN A 235 22.04 15.61 -7.54
C ASN A 235 20.98 14.70 -6.88
N PRO A 236 21.36 13.99 -5.80
CA PRO A 236 20.54 12.94 -5.21
C PRO A 236 19.29 13.47 -4.47
N ARG A 237 19.18 14.79 -4.31
CA ARG A 237 18.06 15.48 -3.68
C ARG A 237 17.18 16.24 -4.68
N ALA A 238 17.36 15.99 -5.98
CA ALA A 238 16.48 16.55 -6.99
C ALA A 238 15.01 16.23 -6.64
N PRO A 239 14.10 17.20 -6.75
CA PRO A 239 12.70 16.97 -6.42
C PRO A 239 12.10 15.95 -7.38
N VAL A 240 11.27 15.07 -6.83
CA VAL A 240 10.42 14.14 -7.57
C VAL A 240 8.96 14.52 -7.37
N THR A 241 8.14 14.16 -8.34
CA THR A 241 6.75 14.59 -8.44
C THR A 241 5.84 13.61 -7.74
N TYR A 242 6.07 12.29 -7.87
CA TYR A 242 5.08 11.28 -7.54
C TYR A 242 5.47 10.35 -6.39
N TRP A 243 6.74 10.27 -6.02
CA TRP A 243 7.25 9.24 -5.11
C TRP A 243 7.95 9.80 -3.88
N ALA A 244 7.56 9.32 -2.69
CA ALA A 244 8.27 9.60 -1.46
C ALA A 244 9.40 8.58 -1.23
N ASP A 245 9.11 7.32 -1.54
CA ASP A 245 10.08 6.23 -1.61
C ASP A 245 9.65 5.20 -2.67
N GLY A 246 10.25 3.99 -2.68
CA GLY A 246 9.90 2.95 -3.66
C GLY A 246 8.50 2.35 -3.54
N THR A 247 7.83 2.54 -2.40
CA THR A 247 6.55 1.90 -2.08
C THR A 247 5.47 2.90 -1.68
N HIS A 248 5.82 4.15 -1.37
CA HIS A 248 4.90 5.19 -0.93
C HIS A 248 4.85 6.36 -1.93
N ALA A 249 3.64 6.63 -2.40
CA ALA A 249 3.33 7.74 -3.30
C ALA A 249 3.22 9.09 -2.56
N LEU A 250 3.52 10.18 -3.26
CA LEU A 250 3.24 11.55 -2.84
C LEU A 250 1.76 11.91 -3.09
N PRO A 251 1.24 12.96 -2.42
CA PRO A 251 -0.15 13.39 -2.59
C PRO A 251 -0.57 13.72 -4.02
N THR A 252 0.37 14.14 -4.87
CA THR A 252 0.21 14.36 -6.31
C THR A 252 -0.29 13.10 -7.01
N LEU A 253 0.42 11.97 -6.89
CA LEU A 253 0.02 10.69 -7.47
C LEU A 253 -1.25 10.15 -6.82
N GLY A 254 -1.37 10.28 -5.49
CA GLY A 254 -2.59 9.89 -4.77
C GLY A 254 -3.84 10.65 -5.23
N THR A 255 -3.70 11.92 -5.61
CA THR A 255 -4.79 12.74 -6.17
C THR A 255 -5.21 12.25 -7.55
N ILE A 256 -4.25 11.85 -8.39
CA ILE A 256 -4.53 11.22 -9.68
C ILE A 256 -5.30 9.91 -9.45
N MET A 257 -4.82 9.03 -8.57
CA MET A 257 -5.49 7.75 -8.26
C MET A 257 -6.95 7.97 -7.79
N LEU A 258 -7.16 8.91 -6.87
CA LEU A 258 -8.50 9.26 -6.40
C LEU A 258 -9.37 9.79 -7.54
N SER A 259 -8.82 10.64 -8.40
CA SER A 259 -9.57 11.18 -9.55
C SER A 259 -10.00 10.06 -10.51
N ARG A 260 -9.13 9.06 -10.74
CA ARG A 260 -9.43 7.87 -11.54
C ARG A 260 -10.54 7.01 -10.93
N MET A 261 -10.42 6.67 -9.65
CA MET A 261 -11.43 5.84 -8.95
C MET A 261 -12.78 6.54 -8.81
N MET A 262 -12.77 7.87 -8.62
CA MET A 262 -13.97 8.65 -8.37
C MET A 262 -14.60 9.24 -9.63
N GLY A 263 -13.96 9.09 -10.80
CA GLY A 263 -14.41 9.70 -12.05
C GLY A 263 -14.35 11.22 -12.05
N TRP A 264 -13.42 11.80 -11.30
CA TRP A 264 -13.18 13.24 -11.31
C TRP A 264 -12.28 13.64 -12.48
N PRO A 265 -12.27 14.92 -12.88
CA PRO A 265 -11.27 15.43 -13.80
C PRO A 265 -9.86 15.15 -13.29
N VAL A 266 -9.02 14.60 -14.16
CA VAL A 266 -7.59 14.41 -13.87
C VAL A 266 -6.86 15.67 -14.31
N GLU A 267 -6.21 16.35 -13.36
CA GLU A 267 -5.52 17.62 -13.61
C GLU A 267 -4.23 17.45 -14.40
N ASP A 268 -3.44 16.41 -14.10
CA ASP A 268 -2.27 16.05 -14.89
C ASP A 268 -2.69 15.16 -16.07
N PRO A 269 -2.57 15.61 -17.33
CA PRO A 269 -2.92 14.80 -18.49
C PRO A 269 -2.16 13.47 -18.57
N LYS A 270 -0.95 13.38 -18.00
CA LYS A 270 -0.19 12.12 -17.92
C LYS A 270 -0.86 11.07 -17.05
N GLY A 271 -1.80 11.47 -16.19
CA GLY A 271 -2.57 10.56 -15.36
C GLY A 271 -3.92 10.14 -15.96
N ALA A 272 -4.25 10.59 -17.18
CA ALA A 272 -5.57 10.41 -17.76
C ALA A 272 -5.93 8.93 -18.01
N ASP A 273 -4.95 8.07 -18.25
CA ASP A 273 -5.07 6.62 -18.43
C ASP A 273 -4.48 5.82 -17.27
N TYR A 274 -4.10 6.48 -16.17
CA TYR A 274 -3.44 5.83 -15.06
C TYR A 274 -4.37 4.89 -14.28
N GLY A 275 -3.87 3.69 -13.98
CA GLY A 275 -4.61 2.63 -13.29
C GLY A 275 -5.67 1.96 -14.16
N GLN A 276 -5.94 0.70 -13.86
CA GLN A 276 -6.89 -0.13 -14.61
C GLN A 276 -7.88 -0.81 -13.66
N LYS A 277 -9.17 -0.84 -14.02
CA LYS A 277 -10.13 -1.70 -13.33
C LYS A 277 -9.83 -3.16 -13.67
N LEU A 278 -9.67 -4.00 -12.66
CA LEU A 278 -9.43 -5.42 -12.84
C LEU A 278 -10.74 -6.20 -12.84
N GLU A 279 -10.88 -7.03 -13.87
CA GLU A 279 -11.91 -8.06 -13.98
C GLU A 279 -11.23 -9.41 -14.15
N LEU A 280 -11.86 -10.49 -13.68
CA LEU A 280 -11.31 -11.84 -13.77
C LEU A 280 -10.99 -12.24 -15.23
N SER A 281 -11.80 -11.80 -16.19
CA SER A 281 -11.63 -12.02 -17.63
C SER A 281 -10.43 -11.29 -18.23
N SER A 282 -9.90 -10.26 -17.55
CA SER A 282 -8.85 -9.36 -18.08
C SER A 282 -7.45 -9.72 -17.60
N MET A 283 -7.29 -10.76 -16.78
CA MET A 283 -6.04 -11.04 -16.05
C MET A 283 -4.84 -11.28 -16.98
N ASP A 284 -4.98 -12.12 -18.00
CA ASP A 284 -3.85 -12.43 -18.88
C ASP A 284 -3.40 -11.19 -19.67
N ALA A 285 -4.34 -10.33 -20.09
CA ALA A 285 -4.02 -9.05 -20.74
C ALA A 285 -3.30 -8.09 -19.77
N ARG A 286 -3.72 -8.05 -18.50
CA ARG A 286 -3.05 -7.27 -17.45
C ARG A 286 -1.63 -7.75 -17.22
N LEU A 287 -1.42 -9.06 -17.06
CA LEU A 287 -0.09 -9.64 -16.84
C LEU A 287 0.83 -9.42 -18.04
N LYS A 288 0.31 -9.49 -19.26
CA LYS A 288 1.07 -9.13 -20.46
C LYS A 288 1.50 -7.66 -20.41
N THR A 289 0.59 -6.75 -20.06
CA THR A 289 0.88 -5.32 -19.92
C THR A 289 1.98 -5.07 -18.88
N LEU A 290 1.97 -5.78 -17.76
CA LEU A 290 3.04 -5.71 -16.75
C LEU A 290 4.39 -6.18 -17.29
N SER A 291 4.40 -7.27 -18.07
CA SER A 291 5.63 -7.79 -18.66
C SER A 291 6.19 -6.88 -19.74
N ASP A 292 5.35 -6.39 -20.65
CA ASP A 292 5.75 -5.43 -21.69
C ASP A 292 6.24 -4.11 -21.05
N GLY A 293 5.55 -3.67 -20.00
CA GLY A 293 5.90 -2.47 -19.25
C GLY A 293 7.25 -2.56 -18.54
N TYR A 294 7.58 -3.73 -17.97
CA TYR A 294 8.91 -3.98 -17.41
C TYR A 294 10.01 -3.88 -18.46
N GLU A 295 9.84 -4.51 -19.63
CA GLU A 295 10.82 -4.43 -20.71
C GLU A 295 10.99 -3.00 -21.23
N ARG A 296 9.88 -2.26 -21.34
CA ARG A 296 9.91 -0.84 -21.68
C ARG A 296 10.69 -0.02 -20.65
N TYR A 297 10.42 -0.21 -19.35
CA TYR A 297 11.16 0.48 -18.29
C TYR A 297 12.67 0.21 -18.37
N ARG A 298 13.06 -1.04 -18.62
CA ARG A 298 14.47 -1.43 -18.80
C ARG A 298 15.14 -0.69 -19.96
N ILE A 299 14.42 -0.44 -21.06
CA ILE A 299 14.93 0.21 -22.26
C ILE A 299 14.93 1.74 -22.12
N GLU A 300 13.86 2.32 -21.57
CA GLU A 300 13.66 3.77 -21.48
C GLU A 300 14.39 4.41 -20.28
N HIS A 301 14.70 3.62 -19.24
CA HIS A 301 15.39 4.07 -18.03
C HIS A 301 16.68 3.25 -17.76
N PRO A 302 17.64 3.20 -18.72
CA PRO A 302 18.77 2.28 -18.63
C PRO A 302 19.68 2.56 -17.44
N ASP A 303 19.89 3.83 -17.06
CA ASP A 303 20.73 4.20 -15.92
C ASP A 303 20.10 3.80 -14.58
N ASP A 304 18.78 3.99 -14.43
CA ASP A 304 18.05 3.59 -13.23
C ASP A 304 17.98 2.07 -13.12
N PHE A 305 17.73 1.39 -14.24
CA PHE A 305 17.68 -0.06 -14.27
C PHE A 305 19.04 -0.68 -13.93
N LYS A 306 20.12 -0.20 -14.55
CA LYS A 306 21.49 -0.62 -14.23
C LYS A 306 21.82 -0.38 -12.77
N TRP A 307 21.42 0.77 -12.21
CA TRP A 307 21.60 1.04 -10.79
C TRP A 307 20.86 0.01 -9.90
N VAL A 308 19.64 -0.40 -10.25
CA VAL A 308 18.92 -1.47 -9.54
C VAL A 308 19.70 -2.78 -9.61
N GLU A 309 20.13 -3.20 -10.80
CA GLU A 309 20.90 -4.44 -11.02
C GLU A 309 22.17 -4.50 -10.15
N GLU A 310 22.98 -3.44 -10.19
CA GLU A 310 24.22 -3.35 -9.41
C GLU A 310 23.99 -3.47 -7.90
N HIS A 311 22.85 -3.01 -7.40
CA HIS A 311 22.52 -3.11 -5.97
C HIS A 311 21.91 -4.47 -5.62
N MET A 312 21.24 -5.14 -6.56
CA MET A 312 20.73 -6.50 -6.35
C MET A 312 21.84 -7.54 -6.26
N ASP A 313 22.92 -7.35 -7.02
CA ASP A 313 24.11 -8.20 -6.97
C ASP A 313 24.82 -8.14 -5.61
N LYS A 314 24.87 -6.95 -4.99
CA LYS A 314 25.49 -6.77 -3.65
C LYS A 314 24.76 -7.59 -2.58
N PHE A 315 23.43 -7.59 -2.58
CA PHE A 315 22.65 -8.43 -1.66
C PHE A 315 22.88 -9.93 -1.86
N THR A 316 23.21 -10.37 -3.07
CA THR A 316 23.54 -11.77 -3.37
C THR A 316 24.94 -12.14 -2.87
N ARG A 317 25.90 -11.20 -2.91
CA ARG A 317 27.31 -11.43 -2.52
C ARG A 317 27.55 -11.32 -1.02
N ASP A 318 26.86 -10.43 -0.32
CA ASP A 318 27.25 -10.06 1.04
C ASP A 318 26.77 -11.04 2.12
N GLY A 319 25.83 -11.96 1.84
CA GLY A 319 25.47 -13.12 2.70
C GLY A 319 25.13 -12.85 4.18
N SER A 320 25.22 -11.60 4.63
CA SER A 320 25.18 -11.15 6.01
C SER A 320 24.55 -9.77 6.00
N GLY A 321 23.28 -9.72 6.40
CA GLY A 321 22.56 -8.48 6.64
C GLY A 321 23.16 -7.77 7.85
N GLY A 322 24.29 -7.10 7.68
CA GLY A 322 24.79 -6.15 8.66
C GLY A 322 23.74 -5.08 8.92
N SER A 323 23.27 -5.00 10.17
CA SER A 323 22.50 -3.85 10.65
C SER A 323 23.32 -2.58 10.45
N PRO A 324 22.74 -1.50 9.90
CA PRO A 324 23.24 -0.18 10.19
C PRO A 324 22.75 0.20 11.60
N ASP A 325 23.70 0.58 12.45
CA ASP A 325 23.45 1.37 13.66
C ASP A 325 22.67 2.66 13.35
#